data_AF-A0A658R230-F1
#
_entry.id   AF-A0A658R230-F1
#
_cell.length_a   1.000
_cell.length_b   1.000
_cell.length_c   1.000
_cell.angle_alpha   90.00
_cell.angle_beta   90.00
_cell.angle_gamma   90.00
#
_symmetry.space_group_name_H-M   'P 1'
#
loop_
_entity.id
_entity.type
_entity.pdbx_description
1 polymer ?
#
loop_
_entity_poly.entity_id
_entity_poly.type
_entity_poly.pdbx_seq_one_letter_code
_entity_poly.pdbx_strand_id
1 'polypeptide(L)' 'MNPLFRDMRIAHGEHLRARAVHDVPRLRRALHLISRIAEQEGGKPAMQRIAKLARSALVVSTPPDGDAGPDTDHV' A
#
# COMPACT_ATOMS: atom_id res chain seq x y z
N MET A 1 2.41 -11.52 30.55
CA MET A 1 2.68 -10.80 29.27
C MET A 1 3.39 -9.51 29.62
N ASN A 2 4.56 -9.23 29.03
CA ASN A 2 5.36 -8.05 29.39
C ASN A 2 4.67 -6.76 28.85
N PRO A 3 4.45 -5.73 29.69
CA PRO A 3 3.74 -4.49 29.34
C PRO A 3 4.31 -3.77 28.11
N LEU A 4 5.64 -3.80 27.93
CA LEU A 4 6.30 -3.16 26.79
C LEU A 4 5.87 -3.77 25.44
N PHE A 5 5.64 -5.09 25.40
CA PHE A 5 5.13 -5.74 24.19
C PHE A 5 3.68 -5.39 23.91
N ARG A 6 2.88 -5.12 24.95
CA ARG A 6 1.50 -4.66 24.78
C ARG A 6 1.49 -3.26 24.16
N ASP A 7 2.32 -2.35 24.67
CA ASP A 7 2.39 -0.97 24.19
C ASP A 7 2.93 -0.89 22.76
N MET A 8 3.96 -1.69 22.42
CA MET A 8 4.45 -1.81 21.04
C MET A 8 3.37 -2.29 20.07
N ARG A 9 2.55 -3.26 20.47
CA ARG A 9 1.43 -3.75 19.63
C ARG A 9 0.35 -2.70 19.43
N ILE A 10 0.04 -1.93 20.46
CA ILE A 10 -0.96 -0.84 20.38
C ILE A 10 -0.47 0.26 19.45
N ALA A 11 0.76 0.74 19.65
CA ALA A 11 1.37 1.77 18.80
C ALA A 11 1.49 1.32 17.35
N HIS A 12 1.87 0.06 17.10
CA HIS A 12 1.89 -0.51 15.76
C HIS A 12 0.49 -0.55 15.12
N GLY A 13 -0.53 -0.96 15.88
CA GLY A 13 -1.91 -0.96 15.40
C GLY A 13 -2.46 0.44 15.09
N GLU A 14 -2.08 1.45 15.88
CA GLU A 14 -2.43 2.85 15.63
C GLU A 14 -1.75 3.40 14.38
N HIS A 15 -0.48 3.07 14.18
CA HIS A 15 0.27 3.42 12.98
C HIS A 15 -0.37 2.85 11.70
N LEU A 16 -0.76 1.57 11.73
CA LEU A 16 -1.49 0.94 10.62
C LEU A 16 -2.84 1.60 10.37
N ARG A 17 -3.59 1.93 11.43
CA ARG A 17 -4.89 2.64 11.31
C ARG A 17 -4.73 4.04 10.72
N ALA A 18 -3.76 4.81 11.19
CA ALA A 18 -3.49 6.15 10.68
C ALA A 18 -3.14 6.10 9.18
N ARG A 19 -2.35 5.12 8.74
CA ARG A 19 -2.05 4.89 7.31
C ARG A 19 -3.29 4.55 6.49
N ALA A 20 -4.11 3.61 6.97
CA ALA A 20 -5.33 3.21 6.27
C ALA A 20 -6.30 4.38 6.01
N VAL A 21 -6.38 5.34 6.96
CA VAL A 21 -7.18 6.57 6.81
C VAL A 21 -6.71 7.42 5.63
N HIS A 22 -5.41 7.46 5.34
CA HIS A 22 -4.86 8.21 4.19
C HIS A 22 -4.87 7.41 2.88
N ASP A 23 -4.76 6.09 2.96
CA ASP A 23 -4.75 5.21 1.78
C ASP A 23 -6.12 5.12 1.12
N VAL A 24 -7.22 5.10 1.89
CA VAL A 24 -8.58 4.95 1.35
C VAL A 24 -8.99 6.10 0.40
N PRO A 25 -8.82 7.40 0.75
CA PRO A 25 -9.10 8.50 -0.17
C PRO A 25 -8.22 8.47 -1.42
N ARG A 26 -6.93 8.09 -1.27
CA ARG A 26 -6.00 7.98 -2.39
C ARG A 26 -6.43 6.89 -3.38
N LEU A 27 -6.77 5.71 -2.87
CA LEU A 27 -7.26 4.58 -3.67
C LEU A 27 -8.57 4.94 -4.37
N ARG A 28 -9.51 5.56 -3.66
CA ARG A 28 -10.78 6.03 -4.25
C ARG A 28 -10.54 7.01 -5.40
N ARG A 29 -9.60 7.95 -5.24
CA ARG A 29 -9.23 8.89 -6.30
C ARG A 29 -8.59 8.20 -7.50
N ALA A 30 -7.70 7.23 -7.25
CA ALA A 30 -7.07 6.46 -8.32
C ALA A 30 -8.10 5.66 -9.12
N LEU A 31 -9.03 4.98 -8.44
CA LEU A 31 -10.11 4.23 -9.09
C LEU A 31 -10.99 5.14 -9.95
N HIS A 32 -11.37 6.32 -9.44
CA HIS A 32 -12.15 7.29 -10.21
C HIS A 32 -11.44 7.73 -11.50
N LEU A 33 -10.13 8.00 -11.44
CA LEU A 33 -9.34 8.38 -12.62
C LEU A 33 -9.20 7.21 -13.61
N ILE A 34 -9.05 5.98 -13.10
CA ILE A 34 -8.99 4.77 -13.93
C ILE A 34 -10.30 4.58 -14.68
N SER A 35 -11.45 4.67 -14.00
CA SER A 35 -12.77 4.58 -14.63
C SER A 35 -12.94 5.64 -15.72
N ARG A 36 -12.57 6.89 -15.42
CA ARG A 36 -12.63 7.97 -16.41
C ARG A 36 -11.79 7.70 -17.65
N ILE A 37 -10.56 7.19 -17.48
CA ILE A 37 -9.69 6.87 -18.62
C ILE A 37 -10.27 5.69 -19.41
N ALA A 38 -10.79 4.66 -18.72
CA ALA A 38 -11.37 3.50 -19.38
C ALA A 38 -12.64 3.84 -20.19
N GLU A 39 -13.42 4.82 -19.75
CA GLU A 39 -14.63 5.29 -20.42
C GLU A 39 -14.34 6.26 -21.58
N GLN A 40 -13.32 7.12 -21.44
CA GLN A 40 -13.05 8.21 -22.40
C GLN A 40 -11.97 7.86 -23.44
N GLU A 41 -11.08 6.91 -23.14
CA GLU A 41 -9.91 6.61 -23.94
C GLU A 41 -9.78 5.10 -24.22
N GLY A 42 -9.64 4.75 -25.50
CA GLY A 42 -9.38 3.39 -25.94
C GLY A 42 -7.90 3.12 -26.24
N GLY A 43 -7.52 1.85 -26.22
CA GLY A 43 -6.23 1.39 -26.75
C GLY A 43 -5.05 1.40 -25.77
N LYS A 44 -3.86 1.09 -26.32
CA LYS A 44 -2.63 0.87 -25.54
C LYS A 44 -2.20 2.05 -24.64
N PRO A 45 -2.33 3.33 -25.06
CA PRO A 45 -1.94 4.46 -24.21
C PRO A 45 -2.79 4.61 -22.95
N ALA A 46 -4.11 4.36 -23.06
CA ALA A 46 -5.03 4.37 -21.93
C ALA A 46 -4.63 3.30 -20.89
N MET A 47 -4.27 2.11 -21.36
CA MET A 47 -3.82 1.02 -20.49
C MET A 47 -2.52 1.32 -19.74
N GLN A 48 -1.56 1.96 -20.39
CA GLN A 48 -0.32 2.38 -19.73
C GLN A 48 -0.58 3.42 -18.63
N ARG A 49 -1.49 4.36 -18.87
CA ARG A 49 -1.89 5.39 -17.89
C ARG A 49 -2.62 4.77 -16.70
N ILE A 50 -3.55 3.84 -16.94
CA ILE A 50 -4.24 3.08 -15.90
C ILE A 50 -3.24 2.30 -15.05
N ALA A 51 -2.31 1.58 -15.68
CA ALA A 51 -1.28 0.82 -14.97
C ALA A 51 -0.33 1.72 -14.14
N LYS A 52 -0.04 2.94 -14.61
CA LYS A 52 0.75 3.91 -13.85
C LYS A 52 -0.01 4.41 -12.62
N LEU A 53 -1.29 4.76 -12.77
CA LEU A 53 -2.15 5.19 -11.67
C LEU A 53 -2.30 4.10 -10.60
N ALA A 54 -2.59 2.87 -11.02
CA ALA A 54 -2.71 1.73 -10.11
C ALA A 54 -1.42 1.51 -9.30
N ARG A 55 -0.25 1.47 -9.96
CA ARG A 55 1.04 1.32 -9.27
C ARG A 55 1.29 2.45 -8.27
N SER A 56 1.07 3.70 -8.66
CA SER A 56 1.26 4.84 -7.74
C SER A 56 0.35 4.80 -6.50
N ALA A 57 -0.86 4.26 -6.66
CA ALA A 57 -1.81 4.14 -5.56
C ALA A 57 -1.46 2.99 -4.59
N LEU A 58 -0.80 1.94 -5.10
CA LEU A 58 -0.43 0.72 -4.38
C LEU A 58 0.97 0.77 -3.73
N VAL A 59 1.96 1.45 -4.34
CA VAL A 59 3.38 1.45 -3.88
C VAL A 59 3.57 2.08 -2.49
N VAL A 60 2.66 2.95 -2.04
CA VAL A 60 2.78 3.61 -0.73
C VAL A 60 2.11 2.78 0.40
N SER A 61 1.43 1.68 0.05
CA SER A 61 0.71 0.84 1.02
C SER A 61 1.56 -0.25 1.67
N THR A 62 2.82 -0.42 1.26
CA THR A 62 3.74 -1.45 1.79
C THR A 62 5.05 -0.82 2.25
N PRO A 63 5.41 -0.84 3.55
CA PRO A 63 6.82 -1.05 3.87
C PRO A 63 7.20 -2.46 3.37
N PRO A 64 8.47 -2.74 3.03
CA PRO A 64 8.90 -4.12 2.89
C PRO A 64 8.50 -4.83 4.19
N ASP A 65 7.80 -5.97 4.07
CA ASP A 65 7.85 -6.94 5.14
C ASP A 65 9.34 -7.17 5.37
N GLY A 66 9.82 -6.72 6.52
CA GLY A 66 11.20 -6.93 6.91
C GLY A 66 11.37 -8.43 7.02
N ASP A 67 11.85 -9.04 5.94
CA ASP A 67 12.42 -10.37 5.92
C ASP A 67 13.73 -10.30 6.69
N ALA A 68 13.61 -10.00 7.99
CA ALA A 68 14.58 -10.34 9.01
C ALA A 68 14.24 -11.78 9.43
N GLY A 69 14.25 -12.70 8.46
CA GLY A 69 14.59 -14.08 8.78
C GLY A 69 16.03 -14.07 9.27
N PRO A 70 16.37 -14.74 10.39
CA PRO A 70 17.76 -14.89 10.77
C PRO A 70 18.45 -15.65 9.64
N ASP A 71 19.42 -15.01 9.00
CA ASP A 71 20.37 -15.66 8.10
C ASP A 71 20.85 -16.93 8.80
N THR A 72 20.55 -18.06 8.18
CA THR A 72 21.05 -19.36 8.59
C THR A 72 22.57 -19.32 8.53
N ASP A 73 23.22 -19.24 9.69
CA ASP A 73 24.63 -19.55 9.86
C ASP A 73 24.85 -21.02 9.45
N HIS A 74 25.34 -21.21 8.23
CA HIS A 74 25.98 -22.44 7.79
C HIS A 74 27.49 -22.22 7.75
N VAL A 75 28.15 -22.54 8.86
CA VAL A 75 29.57 -22.98 8.90
C VAL A 75 29.72 -24.08 9.95
#